data_AF-A0A497FCW1-F1
#
_entry.id   AF-A0A497FCW1-F1
#
_cell.length_a   1.000
_cell.length_b   1.000
_cell.length_c   1.000
_cell.angle_alpha   90.00
_cell.angle_beta   90.00
_cell.angle_gamma   90.00
#
_symmetry.space_group_name_H-M   'P 1'
#
loop_
_entity.id
_entity.type
_entity.pdbx_description
1 polymer ?
#
loop_
_entity_poly.entity_id
_entity_poly.type
_entity_poly.pdbx_seq_one_letter_code
_entity_poly.pdbx_strand_id
1 'polypeptide(L)'
;MHLRLTHHANEKLRIRGIDVKEIEQIMRKPSRMLYDLLTKRYIAIGPRPTKPSQYLVVVYEKIDNDVEVITAYTTTKVDKVIKSKVEKGRWFEIK
;
A
#
# COMPACT_ATOMS: atom_id res chain seq x y z
N MET A 1 13.86 7.55 6.72
CA MET A 1 12.95 6.41 6.51
C MET A 1 13.65 5.43 5.61
N HIS A 2 14.06 4.27 6.12
CA HIS A 2 14.46 3.16 5.26
C HIS A 2 13.25 2.27 4.96
N LEU A 3 13.18 1.78 3.73
CA LEU A 3 12.13 0.87 3.28
C LEU A 3 12.68 -0.55 3.24
N ARG A 4 12.02 -1.47 3.96
CA ARG A 4 12.32 -2.90 3.94
C ARG A 4 11.17 -3.65 3.29
N LEU A 5 11.50 -4.68 2.53
CA LEU A 5 10.53 -5.58 1.92
C LEU A 5 10.60 -6.93 2.62
N THR A 6 9.48 -7.42 3.13
CA THR A 6 9.40 -8.83 3.56
C THR A 6 9.66 -9.77 2.38
N HIS A 7 9.97 -11.04 2.65
CA HIS A 7 10.08 -12.06 1.61
C HIS A 7 8.81 -12.15 0.76
N HIS A 8 7.65 -12.13 1.42
CA HIS A 8 6.34 -12.14 0.76
C HIS A 8 6.16 -10.93 -0.16
N ALA A 9 6.50 -9.72 0.31
CA ALA A 9 6.43 -8.51 -0.50
C ALA A 9 7.33 -8.61 -1.74
N ASN A 10 8.61 -8.97 -1.55
CA ASN A 10 9.56 -9.13 -2.67
C ASN A 10 9.02 -10.05 -3.76
N GLU A 11 8.49 -11.22 -3.38
CA GLU A 11 7.89 -12.16 -4.32
C GLU A 11 6.68 -11.56 -5.06
N LYS A 12 5.80 -10.88 -4.32
CA LYS A 12 4.57 -10.26 -4.84
C LYS A 12 4.83 -9.09 -5.78
N LEU A 13 5.87 -8.31 -5.52
CA LEU A 13 6.33 -7.22 -6.39
C LEU A 13 6.89 -7.79 -7.68
N ARG A 14 7.78 -8.79 -7.60
CA ARG A 14 8.39 -9.45 -8.75
C ARG A 14 7.34 -10.05 -9.69
N ILE A 15 6.40 -10.85 -9.16
CA ILE A 15 5.34 -11.50 -9.97
C ILE A 15 4.45 -10.47 -10.67
N ARG A 16 4.18 -9.32 -10.03
CA ARG A 16 3.31 -8.28 -10.57
C ARG A 16 4.05 -7.23 -11.39
N GLY A 17 5.36 -7.38 -11.54
CA GLY A 17 6.22 -6.40 -12.22
C GLY A 17 6.10 -5.00 -11.61
N ILE A 18 6.09 -4.91 -10.28
CA ILE A 18 6.07 -3.64 -9.53
C ILE A 18 7.50 -3.35 -9.08
N ASP A 19 8.05 -2.22 -9.52
CA ASP A 19 9.39 -1.79 -9.09
C ASP A 19 9.33 -1.24 -7.66
N VAL A 20 10.37 -1.51 -6.85
CA VAL A 20 10.46 -0.98 -5.49
C VAL A 20 10.42 0.55 -5.46
N LYS A 21 10.93 1.21 -6.51
CA LYS A 21 10.85 2.67 -6.68
C LYS A 21 9.42 3.17 -6.76
N GLU A 22 8.50 2.37 -7.30
CA GLU A 22 7.07 2.73 -7.29
C GLU A 22 6.54 2.71 -5.86
N ILE A 23 6.94 1.72 -5.04
CA ILE A 23 6.57 1.66 -3.63
C ILE A 23 7.13 2.87 -2.88
N GLU A 24 8.42 3.18 -3.04
CA GLU A 24 9.06 4.34 -2.41
C GLU A 24 8.33 5.65 -2.73
N GLN A 25 7.90 5.82 -3.99
CA GLN A 25 7.13 7.00 -4.39
C GLN A 25 5.76 7.08 -3.70
N ILE A 26 5.03 5.96 -3.61
CA ILE A 26 3.75 5.90 -2.89
C ILE A 26 3.95 6.19 -1.40
N MET A 27 5.00 5.65 -0.80
CA MET A 27 5.31 5.88 0.61
C MET A 27 5.70 7.34 0.89
N ARG A 28 6.36 8.01 -0.05
CA ARG A 28 6.73 9.43 0.06
C ARG A 28 5.56 10.37 -0.14
N LYS A 29 4.64 10.06 -1.06
CA LYS A 29 3.50 10.92 -1.41
C LYS A 29 2.23 10.09 -1.65
N PRO A 30 1.62 9.53 -0.59
CA PRO A 30 0.37 8.80 -0.71
C PRO A 30 -0.77 9.77 -1.05
N SER A 31 -1.72 9.33 -1.88
CA SER A 31 -2.99 10.04 -2.11
C SER A 31 -4.02 9.74 -1.03
N ARG A 32 -3.90 8.60 -0.37
CA ARG A 32 -4.69 8.17 0.79
C ARG A 32 -3.82 7.35 1.73
N MET A 33 -4.07 7.51 3.02
CA MET A 33 -3.54 6.63 4.06
C MET A 33 -4.69 6.05 4.87
N LEU A 34 -4.62 4.76 5.16
CA LEU A 34 -5.61 4.05 5.96
C LEU A 34 -4.94 3.12 6.96
N TYR A 35 -5.71 2.62 7.90
CA TYR A 35 -5.33 1.57 8.84
C TYR A 35 -6.31 0.40 8.75
N ASP A 36 -5.81 -0.82 8.55
CA ASP A 36 -6.60 -2.05 8.55
C ASP A 36 -6.72 -2.59 9.96
N LEU A 37 -7.91 -2.47 10.56
CA LEU A 37 -8.19 -2.89 11.93
C LEU A 37 -8.13 -4.40 12.12
N LEU A 38 -8.32 -5.19 11.06
CA LEU A 38 -8.25 -6.65 11.13
C LEU A 38 -6.80 -7.13 11.22
N THR A 39 -5.92 -6.57 10.39
CA THR A 39 -4.52 -6.99 10.31
C THR A 39 -3.57 -6.13 11.14
N LYS A 40 -4.06 -5.02 11.71
CA LYS A 40 -3.30 -4.03 12.47
C LYS A 40 -2.17 -3.37 11.68
N ARG A 41 -2.40 -3.15 10.39
CA ARG A 41 -1.40 -2.64 9.43
C ARG A 41 -1.82 -1.32 8.80
N TYR A 42 -0.83 -0.52 8.47
CA TYR A 42 -1.01 0.70 7.70
C TYR A 42 -1.15 0.39 6.21
N ILE A 43 -1.85 1.27 5.51
CA ILE A 43 -2.06 1.18 4.08
C ILE A 43 -1.76 2.55 3.48
N ALA A 44 -0.85 2.58 2.50
CA ALA A 44 -0.61 3.74 1.65
C ALA A 44 -1.13 3.43 0.25
N ILE A 45 -1.84 4.39 -0.34
CA ILE A 45 -2.42 4.25 -1.67
C ILE A 45 -2.03 5.46 -2.50
N GLY A 46 -1.73 5.24 -3.78
CA GLY A 46 -1.57 6.31 -4.75
C GLY A 46 -1.60 5.79 -6.19
N PRO A 47 -1.66 6.71 -7.17
CA PRO A 47 -1.60 6.34 -8.58
C PRO A 47 -0.26 5.69 -8.88
N ARG A 48 -0.28 4.63 -9.68
CA ARG A 48 0.92 3.90 -10.05
C ARG A 48 1.75 4.75 -11.04
N PRO A 49 3.03 5.06 -10.73
CA PRO A 49 3.84 5.95 -11.55
C PRO A 49 4.00 5.49 -13.00
N THR A 50 4.17 4.18 -13.22
CA THR A 50 4.39 3.61 -14.56
C THR A 50 3.10 3.33 -15.33
N LYS A 51 1.95 3.28 -14.66
CA LYS A 51 0.64 2.98 -15.25
C LYS A 51 -0.46 3.81 -14.56
N PRO A 52 -0.66 5.07 -14.95
CA PRO A 52 -1.53 6.01 -14.22
C PRO A 52 -3.01 5.60 -14.09
N SER A 53 -3.49 4.68 -14.95
CA SER A 53 -4.84 4.10 -14.85
C SER A 53 -4.99 3.07 -13.71
N GLN A 54 -3.90 2.70 -13.06
CA GLN A 54 -3.86 1.80 -11.92
C GLN A 54 -3.43 2.56 -10.67
N TYR A 55 -3.96 2.13 -9.53
CA TYR A 55 -3.50 2.52 -8.21
C TYR A 55 -2.66 1.40 -7.62
N LEU A 56 -1.64 1.78 -6.86
CA LEU A 56 -0.82 0.89 -6.06
C LEU A 56 -1.29 1.00 -4.61
N VAL A 57 -1.65 -0.15 -4.03
CA VAL A 57 -2.02 -0.30 -2.63
C VAL A 57 -0.88 -1.00 -1.92
N VAL A 58 -0.26 -0.31 -0.95
CA VAL A 58 0.90 -0.78 -0.19
C VAL A 58 0.47 -1.01 1.25
N VAL A 59 0.59 -2.25 1.72
CA VAL A 59 0.32 -2.62 3.12
C VAL A 59 1.65 -2.71 3.85
N TYR A 60 1.78 -1.99 4.95
CA TYR A 60 3.04 -1.84 5.67
C TYR A 60 2.86 -1.73 7.18
N GLU A 61 3.96 -1.93 7.89
CA GLU A 61 4.10 -1.66 9.32
C GLU A 61 5.20 -0.60 9.53
N LYS A 62 5.07 0.16 10.62
CA LYS A 62 6.11 1.09 11.07
C LYS A 62 6.93 0.39 12.15
N ILE A 63 8.23 0.29 11.95
CA ILE A 63 9.17 -0.31 12.90
C ILE A 63 10.21 0.76 13.22
N ASP A 64 10.13 1.35 14.42
CA ASP A 64 10.93 2.50 14.83
C ASP A 64 10.87 3.65 13.79
N ASN A 65 11.98 3.94 13.12
CA ASN A 65 12.11 4.98 12.09
C ASN A 65 12.00 4.42 10.64
N ASP A 66 11.67 3.15 10.50
CA ASP A 66 11.59 2.43 9.24
C ASP A 66 10.16 2.02 8.89
N VAL A 67 10.01 1.70 7.60
CA VAL A 67 8.80 1.10 7.05
C VAL A 67 9.14 -0.30 6.57
N GLU A 68 8.38 -1.29 7.04
CA GLU A 68 8.42 -2.64 6.48
C GLU A 68 7.16 -2.91 5.65
N VAL A 69 7.36 -3.16 4.36
CA VAL A 69 6.29 -3.48 3.42
C VAL A 69 5.98 -4.97 3.51
N ILE A 70 4.73 -5.25 3.87
CA ILE A 70 4.22 -6.61 4.04
C ILE A 70 3.73 -7.15 2.70
N THR A 71 2.99 -6.35 1.93
CA THR A 71 2.55 -6.71 0.57
C THR A 71 2.14 -5.48 -0.22
N ALA A 72 2.11 -5.60 -1.55
CA ALA A 72 1.53 -4.58 -2.41
C ALA A 72 0.80 -5.20 -3.60
N TYR A 73 -0.22 -4.51 -4.08
CA TYR A 73 -1.00 -4.92 -5.24
C TYR A 73 -1.58 -3.74 -5.99
N THR A 74 -1.97 -3.95 -7.24
CA THR A 74 -2.57 -2.92 -8.08
C THR A 74 -4.08 -3.11 -8.23
N THR A 75 -4.81 -2.02 -8.47
CA THR A 75 -6.23 -2.03 -8.80
C THR A 75 -6.59 -0.84 -9.68
N THR A 76 -7.56 -1.00 -10.57
CA THR A 76 -8.15 0.11 -11.35
C THR A 76 -9.40 0.69 -10.67
N LYS A 77 -9.87 0.08 -9.56
CA LYS A 77 -11.13 0.43 -8.88
C LYS A 77 -10.88 0.76 -7.41
N VAL A 78 -9.92 1.64 -7.15
CA VAL A 78 -9.43 1.93 -5.79
C VAL A 78 -10.53 2.43 -4.87
N ASP A 79 -11.41 3.31 -5.34
CA ASP A 79 -12.50 3.86 -4.54
C ASP A 79 -13.50 2.77 -4.13
N LYS A 80 -13.78 1.81 -5.02
CA LYS A 80 -14.62 0.66 -4.70
C LYS A 80 -13.99 -0.22 -3.62
N VAL A 81 -12.67 -0.42 -3.68
CA VAL A 81 -11.93 -1.19 -2.68
C VAL A 81 -11.98 -0.48 -1.32
N ILE A 82 -11.64 0.82 -1.29
CA ILE A 82 -11.66 1.62 -0.06
C ILE A 82 -13.07 1.63 0.52
N LYS A 83 -14.09 2.03 -0.24
CA LYS A 83 -15.49 2.10 0.18
C LYS A 83 -15.94 0.78 0.82
N SER A 84 -15.74 -0.34 0.11
CA SER A 84 -16.16 -1.65 0.62
C SER A 84 -15.47 -2.05 1.93
N LYS A 85 -14.22 -1.63 2.17
CA LYS A 85 -13.48 -1.95 3.39
C LYS A 85 -13.82 -1.00 4.54
N VAL A 86 -14.08 0.28 4.24
CA VAL A 86 -14.50 1.29 5.22
C VAL A 86 -15.92 1.01 5.70
N GLU A 87 -16.86 0.73 4.80
CA GLU A 87 -18.27 0.42 5.15
C GLU A 87 -18.37 -0.83 6.04
N LYS A 88 -17.46 -1.79 5.87
CA LYS A 88 -17.36 -2.99 6.72
C LYS A 88 -16.63 -2.75 8.05
N GLY A 89 -16.25 -1.50 8.35
CA GLY A 89 -15.48 -1.15 9.54
C GLY A 89 -14.08 -1.76 9.58
N ARG A 90 -13.55 -2.22 8.43
CA ARG A 90 -12.24 -2.90 8.37
C ARG A 90 -11.11 -1.90 8.15
N TRP A 91 -11.29 -0.95 7.25
CA TRP A 91 -10.31 0.11 7.00
C TRP A 91 -10.80 1.42 7.59
N PHE A 92 -9.90 2.18 8.19
CA PHE A 92 -10.16 3.52 8.71
C PHE A 92 -9.20 4.50 8.06
N GLU A 93 -9.70 5.60 7.49
CA GLU A 93 -8.82 6.64 6.93
C GLU A 93 -8.04 7.33 8.05
N ILE A 94 -6.75 7.49 7.85
CA ILE A 94 -5.86 8.20 8.77
C ILE A 94 -5.25 9.37 8.02
N LYS A 95 -5.28 10.56 8.64
CA LYS A 95 -4.75 11.80 8.05
C LYS A 95 -3.23 11.74 7.88
#